data_AF-A0A1G9BB93-F1
#
_entry.id   AF-A0A1G9BB93-F1
#
_cell.length_a   1.000
_cell.length_b   1.000
_cell.length_c   1.000
_cell.angle_alpha   90.00
_cell.angle_beta   90.00
_cell.angle_gamma   90.00
#
_symmetry.space_group_name_H-M   'P 1'
#
loop_
_entity.id
_entity.type
_entity.pdbx_description
1 polymer ?
#
loop_
_entity_poly.entity_id
_entity_poly.type
_entity_poly.pdbx_seq_one_letter_code
_entity_poly.pdbx_strand_id
1 'polypeptide(L)'
;IQKNMNLEYFKAQVQRQLSVKENRSIYRQRKVDVETVFGNLKANLSFRRFSVRGARKVKLETGLALLALNLRKLNGMKLSHLKNHIKNGDSSQLIDESPFFLVFRSLFVPAPYYIRFD
;
A
#
# COMPACT_ATOMS: atom_id res chain seq x y z
N ILE A 1 35.75 -19.66 -9.77
CA ILE A 1 34.31 -19.30 -9.60
C ILE A 1 33.92 -18.43 -10.79
N GLN A 2 32.98 -18.88 -11.63
CA GLN A 2 32.53 -18.12 -12.80
C GLN A 2 31.57 -17.00 -12.35
N LYS A 3 31.84 -15.77 -12.77
CA LYS A 3 31.04 -14.59 -12.39
C LYS A 3 30.03 -14.29 -13.49
N ASN A 4 28.73 -14.23 -13.14
CA ASN A 4 27.68 -13.85 -14.09
C ASN A 4 27.70 -12.33 -14.30
N MET A 5 28.15 -11.90 -15.49
CA MET A 5 28.32 -10.48 -15.82
C MET A 5 26.99 -9.71 -15.87
N ASN A 6 25.90 -10.34 -16.29
CA ASN A 6 24.58 -9.71 -16.35
C ASN A 6 24.05 -9.40 -14.94
N LEU A 7 24.21 -10.33 -14.01
CA LEU A 7 23.81 -10.11 -12.62
C LEU A 7 24.55 -8.92 -12.00
N GLU A 8 25.83 -8.79 -12.31
CA GLU A 8 26.69 -7.75 -11.74
C GLU A 8 26.39 -6.38 -12.35
N TYR A 9 26.06 -6.34 -13.65
CA TYR A 9 25.53 -5.16 -14.30
C TYR A 9 24.27 -4.63 -13.58
N PHE A 10 23.28 -5.49 -13.33
CA PHE A 10 22.05 -5.08 -12.65
C PHE A 10 22.27 -4.67 -11.19
N LYS A 11 23.15 -5.38 -10.44
CA LYS A 11 23.52 -4.98 -9.09
C LYS A 11 24.12 -3.57 -9.05
N ALA A 12 25.05 -3.28 -9.97
CA ALA A 12 25.67 -1.97 -10.06
C ALA A 12 24.65 -0.88 -10.43
N GLN A 13 23.68 -1.18 -11.29
CA GLN A 13 22.59 -0.26 -11.62
C GLN A 13 21.71 0.05 -10.41
N VAL A 14 21.27 -0.97 -9.66
CA VAL A 14 20.47 -0.80 -8.44
C VAL A 14 21.23 -0.02 -7.38
N GLN A 15 22.53 -0.31 -7.20
CA GLN A 15 23.37 0.38 -6.22
C GLN A 15 23.55 1.86 -6.56
N ARG A 16 23.70 2.21 -7.86
CA ARG A 16 23.68 3.60 -8.34
C ARG A 16 22.35 4.30 -8.09
N GLN A 17 21.22 3.59 -8.17
CA GLN A 17 19.91 4.17 -7.85
C GLN A 17 19.74 4.40 -6.34
N LEU A 18 20.21 3.47 -5.50
CA LEU A 18 20.10 3.52 -4.03
C LEU A 18 21.15 4.41 -3.34
N SER A 19 22.16 4.88 -4.06
CA SER A 19 23.14 5.84 -3.54
C SER A 19 22.54 7.23 -3.37
N VAL A 20 21.53 7.59 -4.19
CA VAL A 20 20.78 8.84 -4.08
C VAL A 20 19.92 8.83 -2.81
N LYS A 21 20.06 9.86 -1.97
CA LYS A 21 19.39 9.96 -0.65
C LYS A 21 17.87 9.90 -0.76
N GLU A 22 17.28 10.55 -1.76
CA GLU A 22 15.84 10.53 -2.04
C GLU A 22 15.34 9.15 -2.46
N ASN A 23 16.01 8.49 -3.41
CA ASN A 23 15.65 7.13 -3.80
C ASN A 23 15.78 6.14 -2.65
N ARG A 24 16.75 6.34 -1.77
CA ARG A 24 16.94 5.53 -0.57
C ARG A 24 15.78 5.69 0.42
N SER A 25 15.28 6.90 0.64
CA SER A 25 14.13 7.11 1.53
C SER A 25 12.86 6.46 0.96
N ILE A 26 12.61 6.64 -0.34
CA ILE A 26 11.49 5.99 -1.05
C ILE A 26 11.60 4.46 -0.95
N TYR A 27 12.80 3.91 -1.17
CA TYR A 27 13.01 2.46 -1.08
C TYR A 27 12.80 1.93 0.34
N ARG A 28 13.27 2.64 1.38
CA ARG A 28 13.02 2.29 2.79
C ARG A 28 11.53 2.27 3.09
N GLN A 29 10.79 3.27 2.60
CA GLN A 29 9.35 3.36 2.78
C GLN A 29 8.61 2.19 2.10
N ARG A 30 9.00 1.86 0.87
CA ARG A 30 8.43 0.73 0.12
C ARG A 30 8.66 -0.61 0.80
N LYS A 31 9.80 -0.85 1.46
CA LYS A 31 9.99 -2.09 2.21
C LYS A 31 8.89 -2.27 3.23
N VAL A 32 8.64 -1.26 4.07
CA VAL A 32 7.62 -1.33 5.11
C VAL A 32 6.23 -1.46 4.49
N ASP A 33 5.89 -0.61 3.52
CA ASP A 33 4.53 -0.57 2.97
C ASP A 33 4.18 -1.85 2.18
N VAL A 34 5.08 -2.29 1.32
CA VAL A 34 4.86 -3.43 0.43
C VAL A 34 4.95 -4.74 1.19
N GLU A 35 5.95 -4.92 2.06
CA GLU A 35 6.09 -6.16 2.83
C GLU A 35 4.92 -6.34 3.81
N THR A 36 4.46 -5.26 4.44
CA THR A 36 3.30 -5.32 5.34
C THR A 36 2.04 -5.75 4.59
N VAL A 37 1.78 -5.24 3.39
CA VAL A 37 0.62 -5.62 2.57
C VAL A 37 0.67 -7.10 2.20
N PHE A 38 1.81 -7.60 1.71
CA PHE A 38 1.95 -9.01 1.35
C PHE A 38 1.93 -9.95 2.55
N GLY A 39 2.50 -9.53 3.68
CA GLY A 39 2.40 -10.26 4.95
C GLY A 39 0.94 -10.38 5.40
N ASN A 40 0.18 -9.30 5.29
CA ASN A 40 -1.23 -9.26 5.66
C ASN A 40 -2.11 -10.15 4.75
N LEU A 41 -1.86 -10.12 3.44
CA LEU A 41 -2.53 -11.03 2.49
C LEU A 41 -2.32 -12.50 2.89
N LYS A 42 -1.09 -12.87 3.22
CA LYS A 42 -0.74 -14.26 3.54
C LYS A 42 -1.22 -14.69 4.93
N ALA A 43 -1.04 -13.85 5.95
CA ALA A 43 -1.32 -14.20 7.34
C ALA A 43 -2.78 -14.02 7.72
N ASN A 44 -3.41 -12.91 7.31
CA ASN A 44 -4.76 -12.57 7.75
C ASN A 44 -5.84 -12.95 6.73
N LEU A 45 -5.53 -12.89 5.43
CA LEU A 45 -6.48 -13.31 4.37
C LEU A 45 -6.23 -14.74 3.88
N SER A 46 -5.22 -15.43 4.44
CA SER A 46 -4.80 -16.77 3.99
C SER A 46 -4.58 -16.89 2.48
N PHE A 47 -4.26 -15.77 1.82
CA PHE A 47 -4.09 -15.68 0.37
C PHE A 47 -2.74 -16.26 -0.04
N ARG A 48 -2.69 -17.60 -0.07
CA ARG A 48 -1.47 -18.38 -0.32
C ARG A 48 -1.43 -19.00 -1.72
N ARG A 49 -2.60 -19.13 -2.35
CA ARG A 49 -2.79 -19.69 -3.69
C ARG A 49 -3.88 -18.89 -4.40
N PHE A 50 -3.73 -18.75 -5.71
CA PHE A 50 -4.78 -18.21 -6.57
C PHE A 50 -5.85 -19.26 -6.79
N SER A 51 -7.12 -18.87 -6.68
CA SER A 51 -8.25 -19.74 -7.01
C SER A 51 -8.40 -19.94 -8.51
N VAL A 52 -7.87 -19.02 -9.33
CA VAL A 52 -8.02 -19.04 -10.79
C VAL A 52 -6.70 -19.34 -11.51
N ARG A 53 -6.81 -19.84 -12.75
CA ARG A 53 -5.67 -20.06 -13.66
C ARG A 53 -5.70 -19.08 -14.84
N GLY A 54 -4.52 -18.74 -15.35
CA GLY A 54 -4.33 -17.82 -16.48
C GLY A 54 -4.05 -16.38 -16.05
N ALA A 55 -3.08 -15.75 -16.71
CA ALA A 55 -2.49 -14.46 -16.29
C ALA A 55 -3.53 -13.34 -16.09
N ARG A 56 -4.51 -13.23 -16.99
CA ARG A 56 -5.58 -12.20 -16.87
C ARG A 56 -6.42 -12.38 -15.61
N LYS A 57 -6.81 -13.61 -15.29
CA LYS A 57 -7.67 -13.91 -14.13
C LYS A 57 -6.90 -13.72 -12.83
N VAL A 58 -5.65 -14.17 -12.78
CA VAL A 58 -4.75 -13.98 -11.63
C VAL A 58 -4.53 -12.50 -11.32
N LYS A 59 -4.38 -11.66 -12.36
CA LYS A 59 -4.28 -10.20 -12.20
C LYS A 59 -5.53 -9.60 -11.56
N LEU A 60 -6.72 -10.04 -11.99
CA LEU A 60 -7.99 -9.60 -11.40
C LEU A 60 -8.13 -10.04 -9.94
N GLU A 61 -7.85 -11.30 -9.62
CA GLU A 61 -7.91 -11.84 -8.26
C GLU A 61 -6.97 -11.07 -7.31
N THR A 62 -5.73 -10.82 -7.76
CA THR A 62 -4.77 -10.00 -7.02
C THR A 62 -5.29 -8.58 -6.81
N GLY A 63 -5.87 -7.96 -7.85
CA GLY A 63 -6.43 -6.62 -7.77
C GLY A 63 -7.58 -6.51 -6.76
N LEU A 64 -8.47 -7.50 -6.73
CA LEU A 64 -9.57 -7.58 -5.77
C LEU A 64 -9.06 -7.73 -4.33
N ALA A 65 -8.06 -8.59 -4.11
CA ALA A 65 -7.46 -8.77 -2.79
C ALA A 65 -6.82 -7.47 -2.26
N LEU A 66 -6.13 -6.73 -3.14
CA LEU A 66 -5.53 -5.44 -2.79
C LEU A 66 -6.60 -4.36 -2.55
N LEU A 67 -7.68 -4.34 -3.33
CA LEU A 67 -8.80 -3.43 -3.13
C LEU A 67 -9.45 -3.63 -1.75
N ALA A 68 -9.70 -4.89 -1.37
CA ALA A 68 -10.25 -5.22 -0.05
C ALA A 68 -9.36 -4.71 1.10
N LEU A 69 -8.03 -4.82 0.96
CA LEU A 69 -7.09 -4.28 1.93
C LEU A 69 -7.13 -2.75 2.00
N ASN A 70 -7.26 -2.07 0.86
CA ASN A 70 -7.37 -0.62 0.81
C ASN A 70 -8.67 -0.12 1.47
N LEU A 71 -9.80 -0.80 1.23
CA LEU A 71 -11.07 -0.50 1.90
C LEU A 71 -10.96 -0.66 3.42
N ARG A 72 -10.30 -1.71 3.90
CA ARG A 72 -10.08 -1.91 5.34
C ARG A 72 -9.24 -0.78 5.96
N LYS A 73 -8.20 -0.31 5.26
CA LYS A 73 -7.40 0.85 5.71
C LYS A 73 -8.25 2.12 5.77
N LEU A 74 -9.04 2.39 4.74
CA LEU A 74 -9.91 3.55 4.66
C LEU A 74 -10.94 3.60 5.80
N ASN A 75 -11.57 2.45 6.12
CA ASN A 75 -12.50 2.37 7.24
C ASN A 75 -11.81 2.64 8.59
N GLY A 76 -10.59 2.12 8.79
CA GLY A 76 -9.80 2.41 9.99
C GLY A 76 -9.49 3.91 10.14
N MET A 77 -9.19 4.59 9.04
CA MET A 77 -8.94 6.04 9.03
C MET A 77 -10.22 6.85 9.28
N LYS A 78 -11.36 6.46 8.68
CA LYS A 78 -12.66 7.08 8.97
C LYS A 78 -13.02 6.97 10.46
N LEU A 79 -12.84 5.78 11.04
CA LEU A 79 -13.10 5.53 12.47
C LEU A 79 -12.20 6.34 13.40
N SER A 80 -10.91 6.48 13.08
CA SER A 80 -9.99 7.29 13.89
C SER A 80 -10.33 8.77 13.79
N HIS A 81 -10.67 9.26 12.60
CA HIS A 81 -11.10 10.65 12.40
C HIS A 81 -12.40 10.95 13.15
N LEU A 82 -13.39 10.06 13.05
CA LEU A 82 -14.66 10.18 13.79
C LEU A 82 -14.43 10.17 15.31
N LYS A 83 -13.57 9.28 15.82
CA LYS A 83 -13.24 9.21 17.25
C LYS A 83 -12.56 10.48 17.76
N ASN A 84 -11.70 11.10 16.95
CA ASN A 84 -11.05 12.37 17.30
C ASN A 84 -12.05 13.52 17.29
N HIS A 85 -12.99 13.52 16.35
CA HIS A 85 -14.03 14.55 16.25
C HIS A 85 -15.02 14.50 17.43
N ILE A 86 -15.50 13.29 17.79
CA ILE A 86 -16.36 13.06 18.96
C ILE A 86 -15.67 13.53 20.26
N LYS A 87 -14.36 13.28 20.40
CA LYS A 87 -13.58 13.74 21.56
C LYS A 87 -13.45 15.27 21.64
N ASN A 88 -13.58 15.97 20.51
CA ASN A 88 -13.40 17.42 20.42
C ASN A 88 -14.73 18.20 20.46
N GLY A 89 -15.87 17.53 20.61
CA GLY A 89 -17.16 18.16 20.94
C GLY A 89 -18.03 18.65 19.77
N ASP A 90 -17.59 18.53 18.51
CA ASP A 90 -18.44 18.79 17.35
C ASP A 90 -19.18 17.49 16.94
N SER A 91 -20.51 17.49 16.96
CA SER A 91 -21.36 16.35 16.54
C SER A 91 -21.97 16.54 15.15
N SER A 92 -21.52 17.54 14.40
CA SER A 92 -22.22 18.09 13.24
C SER A 92 -21.51 17.85 11.90
N GLN A 93 -21.04 16.63 11.61
CA GLN A 93 -20.70 16.23 10.23
C GLN A 93 -21.08 14.75 9.96
N LEU A 94 -22.36 14.43 10.17
CA LEU A 94 -22.98 13.24 9.60
C LEU A 94 -23.57 13.59 8.23
N ILE A 95 -22.70 13.85 7.26
CA ILE A 95 -23.10 13.91 5.86
C ILE A 95 -22.08 13.09 5.08
N ASP A 96 -22.30 11.78 5.01
CA ASP A 96 -21.84 11.03 3.84
C ASP A 96 -23.06 11.00 2.91
N GLU A 97 -23.35 12.14 2.25
CA GLU A 97 -24.21 12.15 1.07
C GLU A 97 -23.49 11.24 0.08
N SER A 98 -23.94 9.98 0.01
CA SER A 98 -23.32 8.93 -0.77
C SER A 98 -23.21 9.39 -2.22
N PRO A 99 -22.02 9.26 -2.80
CA PRO A 99 -22.00 8.42 -3.98
C PRO A 99 -20.80 7.48 -3.94
N PHE A 100 -20.72 6.61 -4.93
CA PHE A 100 -19.54 6.22 -5.68
C PHE A 100 -18.34 7.24 -5.80
N PHE A 101 -18.26 8.34 -5.04
CA PHE A 101 -17.64 9.63 -5.43
C PHE A 101 -16.20 9.86 -4.98
N LEU A 102 -15.59 8.87 -4.36
CA LEU A 102 -14.14 8.68 -4.46
C LEU A 102 -13.80 7.31 -5.05
N VAL A 103 -14.64 6.71 -5.91
CA VAL A 103 -14.28 5.44 -6.61
C VAL A 103 -12.98 5.56 -7.42
N PHE A 104 -12.45 6.78 -7.62
CA PHE A 104 -11.34 7.04 -8.53
C PHE A 104 -10.24 7.99 -8.08
N ARG A 105 -10.26 8.61 -6.88
CA ARG A 105 -9.27 9.68 -6.64
C ARG A 105 -7.82 9.20 -6.52
N SER A 106 -7.61 7.89 -6.51
CA SER A 106 -6.46 7.25 -7.20
C SER A 106 -6.51 5.74 -6.97
N LEU A 107 -6.10 4.94 -7.97
CA LEU A 107 -5.53 3.60 -7.76
C LEU A 107 -4.22 3.69 -6.92
N PHE A 108 -4.18 4.53 -5.88
CA PHE A 108 -2.97 5.02 -5.25
C PHE A 108 -2.42 4.03 -4.25
N VAL A 109 -1.13 3.78 -4.42
CA VAL A 109 -0.18 3.53 -3.34
C VAL A 109 0.63 4.83 -3.20
N PRO A 110 0.35 5.67 -2.20
CA PRO A 110 1.45 6.17 -1.37
C PRO A 110 1.10 6.58 0.07
N ALA A 111 2.18 6.54 0.85
CA ALA A 111 2.56 7.29 2.04
C ALA A 111 1.77 7.05 3.34
N PRO A 112 2.38 6.42 4.37
CA PRO A 112 1.98 6.66 5.73
C PRO A 112 2.34 8.11 6.08
N TYR A 113 1.30 8.92 6.21
CA TYR A 113 1.34 10.19 6.91
C TYR A 113 1.79 9.95 8.35
N TYR A 114 3.05 10.21 8.64
CA TYR A 114 3.59 10.71 9.92
C TYR A 114 5.06 11.10 9.69
N ILE A 115 5.28 12.30 9.15
CA ILE A 115 6.51 13.06 9.42
C ILE A 115 6.03 14.43 9.88
N ARG A 116 5.85 14.54 11.20
CA ARG A 116 5.91 15.82 11.89
C ARG A 116 7.40 16.21 11.82
N PHE A 117 7.72 17.22 11.04
CA PHE A 117 8.99 17.90 11.16
C PHE A 117 8.84 18.82 12.38
N ASP A 118 9.61 18.53 13.43
CA ASP A 118 10.03 19.56 14.38
C ASP A 118 11.09 20.43 13.70
#